data_AF-A0A0C2X039-F1
#
_entry.id   AF-A0A0C2X039-F1
#
_cell.length_a   1.000
_cell.length_b   1.000
_cell.length_c   1.000
_cell.angle_alpha   90.00
_cell.angle_beta   90.00
_cell.angle_gamma   90.00
#
_symmetry.space_group_name_H-M   'P 1'
#
loop_
_entity.id
_entity.type
_entity.pdbx_description
1 polymer ?
#
loop_
_entity_poly.entity_id
_entity_poly.type
_entity_poly.pdbx_seq_one_letter_code
_entity_poly.pdbx_strand_id
1 'polypeptide(L)'
;MNLYLIVTLLSLLFFSFTSQVFLIWPWHGRVLSFDLLRLLVPFNFFIGMFLWNFYLAAKTDPGWVLEDWHKGFVTDGQEKDLKGRLRYCYICNKYKPPRTHHCSICQRCVLCMDHHCSWLGQCVGYFNHGYQIRTLIYANLTCIYHISMITAHIYVKPVILKRGVIMIGLNYANVIPFFACVVYFSYTQLSPLLRNRTIIENWLEGNLDKELKV
;
A
#
# COMPACT_ATOMS: atom_id res chain seq x y z
N MET A 1 1.74 4.55 -18.31
CA MET A 1 1.55 3.68 -17.12
C MET A 1 2.79 3.82 -16.25
N ASN A 2 2.64 4.03 -14.95
CA ASN A 2 3.77 4.32 -14.05
C ASN A 2 4.74 3.12 -13.97
N LEU A 3 6.05 3.34 -14.15
CA LEU A 3 7.08 2.29 -14.10
C LEU A 3 6.99 1.44 -12.82
N TYR A 4 6.77 2.07 -11.66
CA TYR A 4 6.65 1.37 -10.38
C TYR A 4 5.46 0.42 -10.36
N LEU A 5 4.32 0.85 -10.90
CA LEU A 5 3.12 0.01 -11.02
C LEU A 5 3.39 -1.19 -11.93
N ILE A 6 4.04 -0.98 -13.08
CA ILE A 6 4.37 -2.06 -14.02
C ILE A 6 5.26 -3.09 -13.31
N VAL A 7 6.32 -2.65 -12.64
CA VAL A 7 7.25 -3.54 -11.93
C VAL A 7 6.52 -4.33 -10.83
N THR A 8 5.66 -3.68 -10.03
CA THR A 8 4.87 -4.35 -9.00
C THR A 8 3.93 -5.40 -9.58
N LEU A 9 3.20 -5.08 -10.65
CA LEU A 9 2.27 -6.02 -11.29
C LEU A 9 3.02 -7.18 -11.94
N LEU A 10 4.12 -6.93 -12.64
CA LEU A 10 4.95 -7.97 -13.24
C LEU A 10 5.55 -8.89 -12.17
N SER A 11 5.99 -8.34 -11.03
CA SER A 11 6.53 -9.14 -9.92
C SER A 11 5.43 -10.03 -9.31
N LEU A 12 4.25 -9.46 -9.04
CA LEU A 12 3.10 -10.20 -8.54
C LEU A 12 2.68 -11.31 -9.51
N LEU A 13 2.56 -11.00 -10.79
CA LEU A 13 2.21 -11.97 -11.83
C LEU A 13 3.27 -13.07 -11.92
N PHE A 14 4.55 -12.71 -11.87
CA PHE A 14 5.65 -13.67 -11.94
C PHE A 14 5.55 -14.71 -10.81
N PHE A 15 5.59 -14.29 -9.55
CA PHE A 15 5.60 -15.27 -8.45
C PHE A 15 4.24 -15.97 -8.31
N SER A 16 3.12 -15.29 -8.54
CA SER A 16 1.79 -15.92 -8.43
C SER A 16 1.54 -16.94 -9.53
N PHE A 17 1.90 -16.65 -10.78
CA PHE A 17 1.73 -17.60 -11.88
C PHE A 17 2.72 -18.75 -11.77
N THR A 18 4.01 -18.44 -11.56
CA THR A 18 5.05 -19.46 -11.62
C THR A 18 4.97 -20.45 -10.46
N SER A 19 4.65 -19.98 -9.24
CA SER A 19 4.44 -20.88 -8.11
C SER A 19 3.28 -21.83 -8.32
N GLN A 20 2.15 -21.36 -8.87
CA GLN A 20 0.99 -22.22 -9.07
C GLN A 20 1.22 -23.24 -10.20
N VAL A 21 1.71 -22.79 -11.36
CA VAL A 21 1.78 -23.62 -12.57
C VAL A 21 3.01 -24.52 -12.61
N PHE A 22 4.17 -24.02 -12.18
CA PHE A 22 5.43 -24.75 -12.29
C PHE A 22 5.86 -25.46 -11.01
N LEU A 23 5.33 -25.05 -9.85
CA LEU A 23 5.68 -25.67 -8.56
C LEU A 23 4.51 -26.48 -7.98
N ILE A 24 3.41 -25.82 -7.61
CA ILE A 24 2.32 -26.41 -6.84
C ILE A 24 1.52 -27.43 -7.67
N TRP A 25 1.16 -27.10 -8.92
CA TRP A 25 0.39 -28.00 -9.78
C TRP A 25 1.15 -29.32 -10.10
N PRO A 26 2.43 -29.30 -10.50
CA PRO A 26 3.22 -30.52 -10.66
C PRO A 26 3.41 -31.31 -9.36
N TRP A 27 3.56 -30.64 -8.20
CA TRP A 27 3.67 -31.33 -6.90
C TRP A 27 2.43 -32.12 -6.49
N HIS A 28 1.26 -31.75 -7.03
CA HIS A 28 0.00 -32.48 -6.86
C HIS A 28 -0.29 -33.44 -8.02
N GLY A 29 0.72 -33.77 -8.83
CA GLY A 29 0.58 -34.73 -9.93
C GLY A 29 -0.19 -34.18 -11.14
N ARG A 30 -0.38 -32.86 -11.23
CA ARG A 30 -1.18 -32.20 -12.28
C ARG A 30 -2.65 -32.64 -12.31
N VAL A 31 -3.18 -33.04 -11.16
CA VAL A 31 -4.59 -33.41 -10.99
C VAL A 31 -5.23 -32.42 -10.03
N LEU A 32 -6.48 -32.05 -10.33
CA LEU A 32 -7.27 -31.23 -9.43
C LEU A 32 -7.64 -32.07 -8.20
N SER A 33 -7.10 -31.72 -7.04
CA SER A 33 -7.38 -32.39 -5.76
C SER A 33 -7.89 -31.40 -4.71
N PHE A 34 -8.54 -31.93 -3.67
CA PHE A 34 -9.00 -31.11 -2.55
C PHE A 34 -7.84 -30.40 -1.83
N ASP A 35 -6.71 -31.09 -1.63
CA ASP A 35 -5.52 -30.51 -1.00
C ASP A 35 -4.94 -29.36 -1.81
N LEU A 36 -4.92 -29.51 -3.15
CA LEU A 36 -4.50 -28.45 -4.05
C LEU A 36 -5.43 -27.23 -3.94
N LEU A 37 -6.75 -27.44 -3.98
CA LEU A 37 -7.73 -26.36 -3.86
C LEU A 37 -7.61 -25.65 -2.51
N ARG A 38 -7.39 -26.40 -1.42
CA ARG A 38 -7.19 -25.87 -0.07
C ARG A 38 -5.97 -24.92 0.01
N LEU A 39 -4.96 -25.13 -0.83
CA LEU A 39 -3.80 -24.25 -0.93
C LEU A 39 -4.04 -23.06 -1.89
N LEU A 40 -4.60 -23.33 -3.06
CA LEU A 40 -4.73 -22.30 -4.10
C LEU A 40 -5.86 -21.31 -3.84
N VAL A 41 -6.98 -21.72 -3.22
CA VAL A 41 -8.12 -20.84 -2.98
C VAL A 41 -7.75 -19.66 -2.06
N PRO A 42 -7.15 -19.88 -0.86
CA PRO A 42 -6.73 -18.77 0.00
C PRO A 42 -5.66 -17.88 -0.65
N PHE A 43 -4.71 -18.49 -1.39
CA PHE A 43 -3.67 -17.74 -2.08
C PHE A 43 -4.25 -16.77 -3.12
N ASN A 44 -5.13 -17.26 -3.99
CA ASN A 44 -5.78 -16.45 -5.01
C ASN A 44 -6.77 -15.44 -4.39
N PHE A 45 -7.40 -15.77 -3.26
CA PHE A 45 -8.22 -14.82 -2.52
C PHE A 45 -7.38 -13.62 -2.04
N PHE A 46 -6.20 -13.84 -1.44
CA PHE A 46 -5.33 -12.73 -1.01
C PHE A 46 -4.83 -11.89 -2.19
N ILE A 47 -4.46 -12.52 -3.32
CA ILE A 47 -4.09 -11.81 -4.55
C ILE A 47 -5.27 -10.97 -5.05
N GLY A 48 -6.48 -11.53 -5.11
CA GLY A 48 -7.69 -10.84 -5.54
C GLY A 48 -8.01 -9.64 -4.65
N MET A 49 -7.93 -9.80 -3.33
CA MET A 49 -8.15 -8.72 -2.36
C MET A 49 -7.08 -7.63 -2.45
N PHE A 50 -5.82 -8.00 -2.69
CA PHE A 50 -4.75 -7.05 -2.97
C PHE A 50 -5.08 -6.22 -4.22
N LEU A 51 -5.36 -6.88 -5.35
CA LEU A 51 -5.64 -6.21 -6.63
C LEU A 51 -6.89 -5.32 -6.55
N TRP A 52 -7.93 -5.80 -5.89
CA TRP A 52 -9.18 -5.04 -5.70
C TRP A 52 -8.98 -3.78 -4.88
N ASN A 53 -8.32 -3.88 -3.72
CA ASN A 53 -8.06 -2.70 -2.89
C ASN A 53 -7.06 -1.75 -3.57
N PHE A 54 -6.07 -2.27 -4.29
CA PHE A 54 -5.14 -1.46 -5.07
C PHE A 54 -5.91 -0.65 -6.13
N TYR A 55 -6.81 -1.31 -6.86
CA TYR A 55 -7.67 -0.65 -7.86
C TYR A 55 -8.54 0.44 -7.22
N LEU A 56 -9.20 0.14 -6.11
CA LEU A 56 -10.02 1.12 -5.39
C LEU A 56 -9.18 2.29 -4.87
N ALA A 57 -7.98 2.04 -4.34
CA ALA A 57 -7.05 3.09 -3.91
C ALA A 57 -6.61 3.98 -5.07
N ALA A 58 -6.38 3.41 -6.25
CA ALA A 58 -5.94 4.13 -7.45
C ALA A 58 -7.07 4.86 -8.21
N LYS A 59 -8.34 4.48 -7.99
CA LYS A 59 -9.49 5.08 -8.69
C LYS A 59 -10.35 5.98 -7.83
N THR A 60 -10.35 5.79 -6.52
CA THR A 60 -11.09 6.66 -5.60
C THR A 60 -10.37 8.01 -5.52
N ASP A 61 -11.12 9.10 -5.75
CA ASP A 61 -10.61 10.45 -5.57
C ASP A 61 -10.18 10.64 -4.10
N PRO A 62 -8.97 11.13 -3.81
CA PRO A 62 -8.47 11.24 -2.43
C PRO A 62 -9.18 12.31 -1.59
N GLY A 63 -10.04 13.13 -2.21
CA GLY A 63 -10.71 14.27 -1.61
C GLY A 63 -10.22 15.59 -2.20
N TRP A 64 -11.13 16.56 -2.21
CA TRP A 64 -10.91 17.91 -2.71
C TRP A 64 -11.56 18.92 -1.77
N VAL A 65 -11.07 20.17 -1.83
CA VAL A 65 -11.56 21.25 -0.96
C VAL A 65 -12.72 21.98 -1.62
N LEU A 66 -13.89 21.91 -0.98
CA LEU A 66 -15.07 22.71 -1.34
C LEU A 66 -14.76 24.20 -1.23
N GLU A 67 -15.29 24.97 -2.17
CA GLU A 67 -15.26 26.42 -2.08
C GLU A 67 -16.09 26.87 -0.87
N ASP A 68 -15.65 27.93 -0.20
CA ASP A 68 -16.37 28.50 0.94
C ASP A 68 -16.65 27.57 2.13
N TRP A 69 -15.94 26.44 2.25
CA TRP A 69 -16.10 25.53 3.39
C TRP A 69 -15.95 26.22 4.75
N HIS A 70 -15.22 27.34 4.82
CA HIS A 70 -15.02 28.14 6.03
C HIS A 70 -16.23 29.00 6.42
N LYS A 71 -17.18 29.28 5.51
CA LYS A 71 -18.34 30.17 5.74
C LYS A 71 -19.45 29.50 6.57
N GLY A 72 -19.45 28.17 6.67
CA GLY A 72 -20.47 27.38 7.41
C GLY A 72 -19.98 26.76 8.73
N PHE A 73 -18.69 26.87 9.06
CA PHE A 73 -18.08 26.22 10.22
C PHE A 73 -17.35 27.27 11.07
N VAL A 74 -18.10 27.99 11.90
CA VAL A 74 -17.56 28.88 12.94
C VAL A 74 -17.71 28.17 14.30
N THR A 75 -16.80 27.27 14.64
CA THR A 75 -16.67 26.73 16.00
C THR A 75 -15.28 26.11 16.21
N ASP A 76 -14.83 26.11 17.47
CA ASP A 76 -13.54 25.60 17.99
C ASP A 76 -12.95 24.39 17.25
N GLY A 77 -11.63 24.44 17.00
CA GLY A 77 -10.86 23.33 16.41
C GLY A 77 -10.22 23.60 15.05
N GLN A 78 -10.29 24.83 14.52
CA GLN A 78 -9.62 25.19 13.28
C GLN A 78 -8.09 25.24 13.45
N GLU A 79 -7.35 24.46 12.66
CA GLU A 79 -5.89 24.59 12.57
C GLU A 79 -5.52 25.97 12.04
N LYS A 80 -4.85 26.74 12.91
CA LYS A 80 -4.33 28.07 12.60
C LYS A 80 -2.86 27.97 12.17
N ASP A 81 -2.42 28.92 11.36
CA ASP A 81 -1.00 29.15 11.09
C ASP A 81 -0.28 29.62 12.36
N LEU A 82 1.04 29.75 12.30
CA LEU A 82 1.86 30.26 13.41
C LEU A 82 1.45 31.66 13.90
N LYS A 83 0.63 32.39 13.13
CA LYS A 83 0.11 33.71 13.44
C LYS A 83 -1.35 33.68 13.90
N GLY A 84 -1.91 32.50 14.18
CA GLY A 84 -3.28 32.35 14.66
C GLY A 84 -4.36 32.50 13.59
N ARG A 85 -4.00 32.48 12.29
CA ARG A 85 -4.94 32.69 11.16
C ARG A 85 -5.27 31.37 10.47
N LEU A 86 -6.44 31.30 9.85
CA LEU A 86 -6.79 30.16 9.01
C LEU A 86 -5.73 29.90 7.93
N ARG A 87 -5.29 28.64 7.79
CA ARG A 87 -4.32 28.26 6.76
C ARG A 87 -4.92 28.50 5.37
N TYR A 88 -4.14 29.12 4.48
CA TYR A 88 -4.56 29.44 3.11
C TYR A 88 -3.65 28.76 2.07
N CYS A 89 -4.21 28.36 0.94
CA CYS A 89 -3.45 27.95 -0.24
C CYS A 89 -3.50 29.05 -1.28
N TYR A 90 -2.37 29.74 -1.50
CA TYR A 90 -2.28 30.80 -2.51
C TYR A 90 -2.33 30.26 -3.95
N ILE A 91 -1.88 29.02 -4.18
CA ILE A 91 -1.91 28.37 -5.50
C ILE A 91 -3.35 28.02 -5.89
N CYS A 92 -4.12 27.44 -4.99
CA CYS A 92 -5.51 27.06 -5.25
C CYS A 92 -6.52 28.19 -4.96
N ASN A 93 -6.06 29.32 -4.41
CA ASN A 93 -6.87 30.45 -3.96
C ASN A 93 -8.04 30.06 -3.03
N LYS A 94 -7.76 29.20 -2.03
CA LYS A 94 -8.76 28.67 -1.09
C LYS A 94 -8.18 28.51 0.32
N TYR A 95 -9.02 28.70 1.34
CA TYR A 95 -8.68 28.30 2.72
C TYR A 95 -8.52 26.77 2.80
N LYS A 96 -7.57 26.29 3.60
CA LYS A 96 -7.30 24.87 3.80
C LYS A 96 -8.08 24.37 5.01
N PRO A 97 -8.97 23.37 4.86
CA PRO A 97 -9.51 22.63 6.00
C PRO A 97 -8.38 22.02 6.86
N PRO A 98 -8.67 21.63 8.11
CA PRO A 98 -7.71 20.91 8.93
C PRO A 98 -7.09 19.72 8.18
N ARG A 99 -5.81 19.44 8.43
CA ARG A 99 -5.05 18.31 7.84
C ARG A 99 -4.95 18.33 6.31
N THR A 100 -5.32 19.43 5.65
CA THR A 100 -5.29 19.55 4.19
C THR A 100 -3.95 20.11 3.72
N HIS A 101 -3.38 19.50 2.70
CA HIS A 101 -2.12 19.96 2.08
C HIS A 101 -2.28 20.11 0.56
N HIS A 102 -1.48 21.00 -0.02
CA HIS A 102 -1.41 21.18 -1.47
C HIS A 102 -0.38 20.20 -2.04
N CYS A 103 -0.78 19.39 -3.00
CA CYS A 103 0.15 18.55 -3.74
C CYS A 103 0.56 19.26 -5.03
N SER A 104 1.85 19.57 -5.16
CA SER A 104 2.42 20.17 -6.38
C SER A 104 2.41 19.22 -7.58
N ILE A 105 2.28 17.91 -7.38
CA ILE A 105 2.20 16.95 -8.50
C ILE A 105 0.76 16.89 -9.02
N CYS A 106 -0.21 16.78 -8.13
CA CYS A 106 -1.63 16.77 -8.50
C CYS A 106 -2.22 18.18 -8.72
N GLN A 107 -1.45 19.23 -8.46
CA GLN A 107 -1.83 20.65 -8.61
C GLN A 107 -3.15 21.01 -7.92
N ARG A 108 -3.39 20.43 -6.74
CA ARG A 108 -4.62 20.66 -5.97
C ARG A 108 -4.42 20.46 -4.47
N CYS A 109 -5.31 21.04 -3.66
CA CYS A 109 -5.43 20.71 -2.24
C CYS A 109 -6.18 19.38 -2.05
N VAL A 110 -5.60 18.50 -1.24
CA VAL A 110 -6.12 17.18 -0.92
C VAL A 110 -6.49 17.13 0.56
N LEU A 111 -7.71 16.69 0.85
CA LEU A 111 -8.22 16.56 2.22
C LEU A 111 -7.48 15.46 2.97
N CYS A 112 -7.11 15.73 4.23
CA CYS A 112 -6.37 14.79 5.09
C CYS A 112 -5.20 14.14 4.32
N MET A 113 -4.44 14.95 3.59
CA MET A 113 -3.43 14.47 2.66
C MET A 113 -2.36 13.71 3.43
N ASP A 114 -2.11 12.47 3.02
CA ASP A 114 -1.07 11.64 3.61
C ASP A 114 0.22 11.73 2.80
N HIS A 115 0.18 11.35 1.53
CA HIS A 115 1.31 11.50 0.60
C HIS A 115 0.85 11.47 -0.86
N HIS A 116 1.74 11.86 -1.77
CA HIS A 116 1.58 11.53 -3.19
C HIS A 116 2.19 10.16 -3.45
N CYS A 117 1.37 9.19 -3.88
CA CYS A 117 1.83 7.83 -4.07
C CYS A 117 2.16 7.58 -5.55
N SER A 118 3.45 7.44 -5.85
CA SER A 118 3.90 7.10 -7.20
C SER A 118 3.31 5.78 -7.70
N TRP A 119 3.13 4.78 -6.82
CA TRP A 119 2.55 3.48 -7.22
C TRP A 119 1.09 3.60 -7.66
N LEU A 120 0.27 4.40 -6.98
CA LEU A 120 -1.12 4.65 -7.38
C LEU A 120 -1.21 5.63 -8.54
N GLY A 121 -0.19 6.47 -8.75
CA GLY A 121 -0.23 7.58 -9.69
C GLY A 121 -1.14 8.74 -9.23
N GLN A 122 -1.47 8.81 -7.94
CA GLN A 122 -2.28 9.88 -7.36
C GLN A 122 -1.98 10.08 -5.87
N CYS A 123 -2.55 11.13 -5.28
CA CYS A 123 -2.51 11.32 -3.84
C CYS A 123 -3.28 10.26 -3.06
N VAL A 124 -2.80 9.98 -1.86
CA VAL A 124 -3.53 9.32 -0.79
C VAL A 124 -4.03 10.40 0.17
N GLY A 125 -5.34 10.39 0.42
CA GLY A 125 -6.04 11.36 1.25
C GLY A 125 -7.28 10.73 1.89
N TYR A 126 -8.16 11.56 2.41
CA TYR A 126 -9.27 11.15 3.27
C TYR A 126 -10.09 9.96 2.73
N PHE A 127 -10.54 10.00 1.47
CA PHE A 127 -11.47 9.00 0.95
C PHE A 127 -10.81 7.70 0.47
N ASN A 128 -9.51 7.71 0.15
CA ASN A 128 -8.82 6.53 -0.38
C ASN A 128 -7.76 5.93 0.57
N HIS A 129 -7.48 6.58 1.70
CA HIS A 129 -6.51 6.10 2.70
C HIS A 129 -6.81 4.67 3.18
N GLY A 130 -8.07 4.35 3.47
CA GLY A 130 -8.46 3.01 3.91
C GLY A 130 -8.16 1.90 2.88
N TYR A 131 -8.33 2.18 1.59
CA TYR A 131 -7.99 1.23 0.53
C TYR A 131 -6.47 1.04 0.43
N GLN A 132 -5.70 2.12 0.59
CA GLN A 132 -4.23 2.05 0.59
C GLN A 132 -3.71 1.16 1.74
N ILE A 133 -4.26 1.30 2.95
CA ILE A 133 -3.87 0.47 4.09
C ILE A 133 -4.24 -1.01 3.86
N ARG A 134 -5.45 -1.30 3.38
CA ARG A 134 -5.86 -2.69 3.06
C ARG A 134 -4.99 -3.31 1.97
N THR A 135 -4.58 -2.52 0.98
CA THR A 135 -3.65 -2.97 -0.07
C THR A 135 -2.33 -3.47 0.53
N LEU A 136 -1.74 -2.72 1.47
CA LEU A 136 -0.52 -3.14 2.15
C LEU A 136 -0.72 -4.39 2.99
N ILE A 137 -1.85 -4.52 3.70
CA ILE A 137 -2.19 -5.72 4.48
C ILE A 137 -2.25 -6.96 3.58
N TYR A 138 -3.05 -6.92 2.50
CA TYR A 138 -3.19 -8.06 1.60
C TYR A 138 -1.91 -8.36 0.80
N ALA A 139 -1.07 -7.36 0.53
CA ALA A 139 0.25 -7.58 -0.04
C ALA A 139 1.14 -8.41 0.90
N ASN A 140 1.22 -8.04 2.19
CA ASN A 140 1.98 -8.80 3.18
C ASN A 140 1.44 -10.23 3.33
N LEU A 141 0.12 -10.39 3.45
CA LEU A 141 -0.52 -11.71 3.56
C LEU A 141 -0.22 -12.59 2.34
N THR A 142 -0.26 -12.02 1.13
CA THR A 142 0.09 -12.73 -0.11
C THR A 142 1.54 -13.22 -0.08
N CYS A 143 2.49 -12.36 0.30
CA CYS A 143 3.91 -12.71 0.38
C CYS A 143 4.19 -13.78 1.45
N ILE A 144 3.64 -13.61 2.65
CA ILE A 144 3.79 -14.57 3.75
C ILE A 144 3.22 -15.92 3.34
N TYR A 145 2.00 -15.93 2.80
CA TYR A 145 1.36 -17.17 2.35
C TYR A 145 2.18 -17.87 1.26
N HIS A 146 2.68 -17.13 0.28
CA HIS A 146 3.53 -17.66 -0.79
C HIS A 146 4.82 -18.29 -0.24
N ILE A 147 5.53 -17.57 0.63
CA ILE A 147 6.77 -18.04 1.25
C ILE A 147 6.51 -19.29 2.09
N SER A 148 5.46 -19.29 2.94
CA SER A 148 5.09 -20.43 3.76
C SER A 148 4.69 -21.65 2.91
N MET A 149 3.89 -21.43 1.87
CA MET A 149 3.45 -22.48 0.95
C MET A 149 4.64 -23.15 0.26
N ILE A 150 5.55 -22.40 -0.37
CA ILE A 150 6.71 -22.98 -1.05
C ILE A 150 7.63 -23.67 -0.03
N THR A 151 7.93 -23.03 1.10
CA THR A 151 8.79 -23.58 2.15
C THR A 151 8.26 -24.93 2.66
N ALA A 152 6.97 -25.02 3.00
CA ALA A 152 6.36 -26.25 3.49
C ALA A 152 6.48 -27.41 2.48
N HIS A 153 6.30 -27.13 1.18
CA HIS A 153 6.40 -28.15 0.14
C HIS A 153 7.82 -28.66 -0.08
N ILE A 154 8.83 -27.80 0.10
CA ILE A 154 10.25 -28.19 0.04
C ILE A 154 10.56 -29.25 1.12
N TYR A 155 10.06 -29.06 2.34
CA TYR A 155 10.26 -30.00 3.44
C TYR A 155 9.56 -31.35 3.23
N VAL A 156 8.35 -31.34 2.67
CA VAL A 156 7.54 -32.56 2.50
C VAL A 156 7.93 -33.37 1.25
N LYS A 157 8.36 -32.72 0.15
CA LYS A 157 8.62 -33.40 -1.14
C LYS A 157 10.01 -33.10 -1.73
N PRO A 158 11.11 -33.50 -1.05
CA PRO A 158 12.48 -33.16 -1.45
C PRO A 158 12.93 -33.81 -2.76
N VAL A 159 12.29 -34.90 -3.23
CA VAL A 159 12.65 -35.55 -4.50
C VAL A 159 12.21 -34.71 -5.71
N ILE A 160 11.06 -34.03 -5.61
CA ILE A 160 10.54 -33.18 -6.70
C ILE A 160 11.27 -31.82 -6.74
N LEU A 161 11.95 -31.46 -5.64
CA LEU A 161 12.82 -30.27 -5.54
C LEU A 161 13.86 -30.19 -6.67
N LYS A 162 14.51 -31.31 -7.02
CA LYS A 162 15.59 -31.34 -8.02
C LYS A 162 15.16 -30.84 -9.40
N ARG A 163 13.87 -30.98 -9.75
CA ARG A 163 13.31 -30.54 -11.03
C ARG A 163 12.86 -29.08 -11.03
N GLY A 164 12.59 -28.52 -9.86
CA GLY A 164 12.04 -27.17 -9.69
C GLY A 164 13.00 -26.15 -9.05
N VAL A 165 14.24 -26.54 -8.73
CA VAL A 165 15.16 -25.74 -7.92
C VAL A 165 15.43 -24.34 -8.48
N ILE A 166 15.58 -24.21 -9.80
CA ILE A 166 15.77 -22.91 -10.46
C ILE A 166 14.53 -22.04 -10.26
N MET A 167 13.34 -22.57 -10.52
CA MET A 167 12.09 -21.82 -10.40
C MET A 167 11.78 -21.44 -8.95
N ILE A 168 12.11 -22.31 -8.00
CA ILE A 168 12.03 -22.01 -6.56
C ILE A 168 12.99 -20.86 -6.20
N GLY A 169 14.24 -20.94 -6.65
CA GLY A 169 15.23 -19.88 -6.45
C GLY A 169 14.77 -18.54 -7.01
N LEU A 170 14.23 -18.52 -8.24
CA LEU A 170 13.69 -17.30 -8.86
C LEU A 170 12.48 -16.74 -8.09
N ASN A 171 11.61 -17.62 -7.58
CA ASN A 171 10.47 -17.20 -6.76
C ASN A 171 10.92 -16.54 -5.45
N TYR A 172 11.90 -17.12 -4.74
CA TYR A 172 12.46 -16.48 -3.54
C TYR A 172 13.21 -15.19 -3.85
N ALA A 173 14.02 -15.19 -4.91
CA ALA A 173 14.76 -14.00 -5.35
C ALA A 173 13.82 -12.84 -5.73
N ASN A 174 12.60 -13.12 -6.18
CA ASN A 174 11.60 -12.09 -6.46
C ASN A 174 10.77 -11.70 -5.22
N VAL A 175 10.23 -12.68 -4.48
CA VAL A 175 9.27 -12.41 -3.39
C VAL A 175 9.94 -11.79 -2.15
N ILE A 176 11.19 -12.15 -1.85
CA ILE A 176 11.89 -11.63 -0.65
C ILE A 176 12.11 -10.12 -0.73
N PRO A 177 12.72 -9.55 -1.79
CA PRO A 177 12.88 -8.10 -1.88
C PRO A 177 11.53 -7.39 -1.98
N PHE A 178 10.57 -7.94 -2.72
CA PHE A 178 9.22 -7.40 -2.79
C PHE A 178 8.57 -7.32 -1.40
N PHE A 179 8.65 -8.41 -0.62
CA PHE A 179 8.13 -8.47 0.75
C PHE A 179 8.85 -7.48 1.67
N ALA A 180 10.18 -7.39 1.61
CA ALA A 180 10.95 -6.43 2.39
C ALA A 180 10.52 -4.97 2.10
N CYS A 181 10.33 -4.63 0.82
CA CYS A 181 9.79 -3.32 0.44
C CYS A 181 8.39 -3.10 1.00
N VAL A 182 7.48 -4.06 0.83
CA VAL A 182 6.09 -3.94 1.32
C VAL A 182 6.04 -3.81 2.85
N VAL A 183 6.87 -4.55 3.59
CA VAL A 183 6.99 -4.44 5.05
C VAL A 183 7.50 -3.06 5.46
N TYR A 184 8.54 -2.57 4.80
CA TYR A 184 9.07 -1.22 5.06
C TYR A 184 8.00 -0.16 4.81
N PHE A 185 7.31 -0.20 3.66
CA PHE A 185 6.19 0.70 3.38
C PHE A 185 5.11 0.58 4.44
N SER A 186 4.68 -0.63 4.79
CA SER A 186 3.66 -0.86 5.83
C SER A 186 4.04 -0.21 7.16
N TYR A 187 5.29 -0.35 7.59
CA TYR A 187 5.79 0.28 8.81
C TYR A 187 5.69 1.81 8.77
N THR A 188 6.12 2.44 7.66
CA THR A 188 6.09 3.90 7.52
C THR A 188 4.68 4.49 7.54
N GLN A 189 3.68 3.72 7.11
CA GLN A 189 2.28 4.16 6.98
C GLN A 189 1.48 3.83 8.25
N LEU A 190 1.71 2.67 8.86
CA LEU A 190 0.97 2.23 10.05
C LEU A 190 1.40 2.98 11.32
N SER A 191 2.68 3.31 11.46
CA SER A 191 3.18 3.97 12.68
C SER A 191 2.52 5.35 12.95
N PRO A 192 2.41 6.27 11.97
CA PRO A 192 1.63 7.50 12.11
C PRO A 192 0.13 7.24 12.31
N LEU A 193 -0.43 6.28 11.57
CA LEU A 193 -1.86 5.96 11.63
C LEU A 193 -2.31 5.53 13.03
N LEU A 194 -1.50 4.72 13.72
CA LEU A 194 -1.76 4.29 15.10
C LEU A 194 -1.81 5.46 16.10
N ARG A 195 -1.28 6.63 15.72
CA ARG A 195 -1.31 7.87 16.49
C ARG A 195 -2.34 8.85 15.97
N ASN A 196 -3.22 8.41 15.07
CA ASN A 196 -4.17 9.25 14.33
C ASN A 196 -3.50 10.39 13.55
N ARG A 197 -2.31 10.14 12.99
CA ARG A 197 -1.54 11.13 12.22
C ARG A 197 -1.39 10.71 10.78
N THR A 198 -1.32 11.69 9.89
CA THR A 198 -0.79 11.51 8.54
C THR A 198 0.73 11.47 8.58
N ILE A 199 1.36 11.02 7.50
CA ILE A 199 2.83 11.07 7.34
C ILE A 199 3.33 12.51 7.41
N ILE A 200 2.60 13.45 6.81
CA ILE A 200 2.96 14.87 6.84
C ILE A 200 2.96 15.39 8.28
N GLU A 201 1.92 15.09 9.06
CA GLU A 201 1.82 15.50 10.47
C GLU A 201 2.94 14.88 11.30
N ASN A 202 3.21 13.58 11.11
CA ASN A 202 4.29 12.91 11.81
C ASN A 202 5.67 13.49 11.48
N TRP A 203 5.89 13.94 10.24
CA TRP A 203 7.11 14.63 9.84
C TRP A 203 7.22 16.04 10.43
N LEU A 204 6.11 16.80 10.44
CA LEU A 204 6.06 18.15 11.01
C LEU A 204 6.41 18.15 12.50
N GLU A 205 5.80 17.26 13.28
CA GLU A 205 6.13 17.12 14.70
C GLU A 205 7.59 16.72 14.93
N GLY A 206 8.10 15.76 14.15
CA GLY A 206 9.49 15.33 14.28
C GLY A 206 10.51 16.44 13.98
N ASN A 207 10.12 17.48 13.24
CA ASN A 207 10.96 18.67 13.05
C ASN A 207 10.79 19.69 14.18
N LEU A 208 9.56 19.92 14.65
CA LEU A 208 9.30 20.77 15.81
C LEU A 208 10.08 20.28 17.05
N ASP A 209 10.11 18.97 17.30
CA ASP A 209 10.86 18.37 18.39
C ASP A 209 12.38 18.57 18.27
N LYS A 210 12.91 18.71 17.05
CA LYS A 210 14.33 19.00 16.83
C LYS A 210 14.64 20.46 17.11
N GLU A 211 13.79 21.37 16.65
CA GLU A 211 13.95 22.81 16.88
C GLU A 211 13.84 23.16 18.38
N LEU A 212 13.00 22.47 19.14
CA LEU A 212 12.84 22.69 20.59
C LEU A 212 13.98 22.10 21.46
N LYS A 213 14.84 21.25 20.89
CA LYS A 213 15.98 20.63 21.59
C LYS A 213 17.31 21.35 21.34
N VAL A 214 17.31 22.42 20.54
CA VAL A 214 18.43 23.33 20.30
C VAL A 214 18.24 24.58 21.15
#